data_AF-A0A3L7XDW5-F1
#
_entry.id   AF-A0A3L7XDW5-F1
#
_cell.length_a   1.000
_cell.length_b   1.000
_cell.length_c   1.000
_cell.angle_alpha   90.00
_cell.angle_beta   90.00
_cell.angle_gamma   90.00
#
_symmetry.space_group_name_H-M   'P 1'
#
loop_
_entity.id
_entity.type
_entity.pdbx_description
1 polymer ?
#
loop_
_entity_poly.entity_id
_entity_poly.type
_entity_poly.pdbx_seq_one_letter_code
_entity_poly.pdbx_strand_id
1 'polypeptide(L)' 'LLKSLNVAYTKVDVHADVAAADKVIEINRGYLSVPVIMFADGTHLTEPSDRDLTAKLTALNLI' A
#
# COMPACT_ATOMS: atom_id res chain seq x y z
N LEU A 1 11.54 -1.93 -2.15
CA LEU A 1 11.73 -0.56 -1.62
C LEU A 1 11.58 -0.42 -0.11
N LEU A 2 10.40 -0.65 0.50
CA LEU A 2 10.18 -0.39 1.95
C LEU A 2 11.25 -1.00 2.87
N LYS A 3 11.58 -2.28 2.63
CA LYS A 3 12.65 -2.97 3.37
C LYS A 3 14.03 -2.31 3.23
N SER A 4 14.40 -1.85 2.03
CA SER A 4 15.71 -1.22 1.81
C SER A 4 15.81 0.17 2.42
N LEU A 5 14.68 0.87 2.59
CA LEU A 5 14.59 2.18 3.25
C LEU A 5 14.35 2.05 4.76
N ASN A 6 14.31 0.84 5.31
CA ASN A 6 14.00 0.57 6.72
C ASN A 6 12.67 1.19 7.19
N VAL A 7 11.69 1.30 6.29
CA VAL A 7 10.34 1.76 6.62
C VAL A 7 9.56 0.61 7.23
N ALA A 8 8.98 0.82 8.40
CA ALA A 8 8.12 -0.17 9.06
C ALA A 8 6.81 -0.34 8.27
N TYR A 9 6.38 -1.58 8.08
CA TYR A 9 5.11 -1.90 7.45
C TYR A 9 4.54 -3.21 8.00
N THR A 10 3.22 -3.34 7.93
CA THR A 10 2.53 -4.62 8.17
C THR A 10 2.20 -5.24 6.83
N LYS A 11 2.64 -6.48 6.60
CA LYS A 11 2.25 -7.24 5.41
C LYS A 11 0.91 -7.91 5.67
N VAL A 12 -0.05 -7.66 4.79
CA VAL A 12 -1.36 -8.33 4.80
C VAL A 12 -1.45 -9.19 3.53
N ASP A 13 -1.83 -10.45 3.68
CA ASP A 13 -2.06 -11.35 2.55
C ASP A 13 -3.55 -11.40 2.22
N VAL A 14 -3.93 -10.74 1.13
CA VAL A 14 -5.32 -10.64 0.68
C VAL A 14 -5.92 -12.00 0.27
N HIS A 15 -5.10 -13.02 0.00
CA HIS A 15 -5.62 -14.36 -0.30
C HIS A 15 -5.99 -15.14 0.95
N ALA A 16 -5.44 -14.76 2.10
CA ALA A 16 -5.72 -15.38 3.40
C ALA A 16 -6.74 -14.58 4.22
N ASP A 17 -6.90 -13.28 3.94
CA ASP A 17 -7.79 -12.37 4.65
C ASP A 17 -8.87 -11.82 3.70
N VAL A 18 -10.09 -12.34 3.86
CA VAL A 18 -11.26 -11.93 3.07
C VAL A 18 -11.59 -10.45 3.25
N ALA A 19 -11.45 -9.91 4.46
CA ALA A 19 -11.73 -8.50 4.72
C ALA A 19 -10.69 -7.59 4.03
N ALA A 20 -9.43 -8.03 3.98
CA ALA A 20 -8.40 -7.32 3.22
C ALA A 20 -8.67 -7.37 1.71
N ALA A 21 -9.11 -8.52 1.17
CA ALA A 21 -9.51 -8.64 -0.24
C ALA A 21 -10.68 -7.70 -0.59
N ASP A 22 -11.73 -7.70 0.23
CA ASP A 22 -12.89 -6.81 0.06
C ASP A 22 -12.45 -5.33 0.07
N LYS A 23 -11.53 -4.98 0.96
CA LYS A 23 -11.01 -3.60 1.02
C LYS A 23 -10.22 -3.21 -0.23
N VAL A 24 -9.41 -4.11 -0.77
CA VAL A 24 -8.67 -3.88 -2.02
C VAL A 24 -9.64 -3.73 -3.20
N ILE A 25 -10.68 -4.57 -3.27
CA ILE A 25 -11.74 -4.48 -4.29
C ILE A 25 -12.47 -3.15 -4.20
N GLU A 26 -12.83 -2.70 -2.99
CA GLU A 26 -13.46 -1.40 -2.75
C GLU A 26 -12.57 -0.26 -3.25
N ILE A 27 -11.29 -0.24 -2.83
CA ILE A 27 -10.30 0.77 -3.22
C ILE A 27 -10.15 0.85 -4.74
N ASN A 28 -10.08 -0.31 -5.39
CA ASN A 28 -9.80 -0.43 -6.81
C ASN A 28 -11.06 -0.59 -7.67
N ARG A 29 -12.24 -0.19 -7.16
CA ARG A 29 -13.50 -0.16 -7.94
C ARG A 29 -13.86 -1.50 -8.60
N GLY A 30 -13.72 -2.60 -7.87
CA GLY A 30 -14.08 -3.95 -8.32
C GLY A 30 -12.91 -4.87 -8.64
N TYR A 31 -11.68 -4.36 -8.67
CA TYR A 31 -10.49 -5.15 -9.02
C TYR A 31 -9.66 -5.54 -7.79
N LEU A 32 -9.13 -6.77 -7.79
CA LEU A 32 -8.17 -7.22 -6.76
C LEU A 32 -6.71 -6.87 -7.16
N SER A 33 -6.47 -5.62 -7.57
CA SER A 33 -5.14 -5.15 -7.96
C SER A 33 -4.20 -5.05 -6.76
N VAL A 34 -3.02 -5.67 -6.86
CA VAL A 34 -2.01 -5.69 -5.79
C VAL A 34 -0.61 -5.43 -6.37
N PRO A 35 0.30 -4.74 -5.63
CA PRO A 35 0.18 -4.34 -4.24
C PRO A 35 -0.67 -3.07 -4.04
N VAL A 36 -1.44 -3.02 -2.93
CA VAL A 36 -2.00 -1.78 -2.39
C VAL A 36 -1.23 -1.42 -1.12
N ILE A 37 -0.80 -0.16 -1.03
CA ILE A 37 -0.12 0.38 0.14
C ILE A 37 -1.05 1.41 0.77
N MET A 38 -1.53 1.11 1.97
CA MET A 38 -2.28 2.05 2.79
C MET A 38 -1.34 2.80 3.74
N PHE A 39 -1.49 4.11 3.81
CA PHE A 39 -0.72 4.99 4.67
C PHE A 39 -1.54 5.39 5.90
N ALA A 40 -0.86 5.76 6.99
CA ALA A 40 -1.51 6.17 8.24
C ALA A 40 -2.35 7.45 8.11
N ASP A 41 -2.10 8.27 7.09
CA ASP A 41 -2.90 9.45 6.75
C ASP A 41 -4.24 9.10 6.04
N GLY A 42 -4.54 7.81 5.87
CA GLY A 42 -5.75 7.31 5.21
C GLY A 42 -5.65 7.29 3.68
N THR A 43 -4.57 7.80 3.09
CA THR A 43 -4.34 7.69 1.64
C THR A 43 -3.81 6.31 1.27
N HIS A 44 -3.85 5.99 -0.02
CA HIS A 44 -3.33 4.73 -0.54
C HIS A 44 -2.65 4.92 -1.90
N LEU A 45 -1.83 3.94 -2.28
CA LEU A 45 -1.33 3.77 -3.64
C LEU A 45 -1.61 2.35 -4.10
N THR A 46 -2.09 2.20 -5.33
CA THR A 46 -2.28 0.91 -6.00
C THR A 46 -1.19 0.73 -7.05
N GLU A 47 -0.50 -0.41 -7.00
CA GLU A 47 0.59 -0.79 -7.92
C GLU A 47 1.63 0.33 -8.15
N PRO A 48 2.10 1.05 -7.10
CA PRO A 48 2.98 2.19 -7.30
C PRO A 48 4.34 1.78 -7.86
N SER A 49 4.92 2.66 -8.68
CA SER A 49 6.34 2.58 -8.99
C SER A 49 7.19 2.93 -7.75
N ASP A 50 8.46 2.50 -7.74
CA ASP A 50 9.40 2.87 -6.67
C ASP A 50 9.54 4.40 -6.53
N ARG A 51 9.45 5.14 -7.65
CA ARG A 51 9.49 6.60 -7.65
C ARG A 51 8.29 7.20 -6.92
N ASP A 52 7.08 6.74 -7.24
CA ASP A 52 5.85 7.30 -6.67
C ASP A 52 5.71 6.94 -5.19
N LEU A 53 6.12 5.72 -4.82
CA LEU A 53 6.20 5.31 -3.42
C LEU A 53 7.24 6.14 -2.64
N THR A 54 8.44 6.36 -3.20
CA THR A 54 9.46 7.22 -2.56
C THR A 54 8.92 8.63 -2.36
N ALA A 55 8.32 9.23 -3.39
CA ALA A 55 7.76 10.58 -3.31
C ALA A 55 6.70 10.70 -2.20
N LYS A 56 5.81 9.70 -2.09
CA LYS A 56 4.79 9.68 -1.03
C LYS A 56 5.38 9.49 0.36
N LEU A 57 6.39 8.63 0.52
CA LEU A 57 7.09 8.43 1.80
C LEU A 57 7.80 9.71 2.26
N THR A 58 8.49 10.42 1.35
CA THR A 58 9.12 11.71 1.64
C THR A 58 8.10 12.77 2.02
N ALA A 59 6.97 12.85 1.30
CA ALA A 59 5.89 13.79 1.61
C ALA A 59 5.24 13.54 2.98
N LEU A 60 5.35 12.32 3.51
CA LEU A 60 4.89 11.93 4.85
C LEU A 60 6.01 11.95 5.90
N ASN A 61 7.21 12.40 5.55
CA ASN A 61 8.38 12.41 6.43
C ASN A 61 8.69 11.03 7.04
N LEU A 62 8.45 9.96 6.28
CA LEU A 62 8.76 8.59 6.69
C LEU A 62 10.17 8.15 6.30
N ILE A 63 10.80 8.92 5.40
CA ILE A 63 12.18 8.79 4.93
C ILE A 63 12.80 10.18 4.72
#